data_AF-A0A897N163-F1
#
_entry.id   AF-A0A897N163-F1
#
_cell.length_a   1.000
_cell.length_b   1.000
_cell.length_c   1.000
_cell.angle_alpha   90.00
_cell.angle_beta   90.00
_cell.angle_gamma   90.00
#
_symmetry.space_group_name_H-M   'P 1'
#
loop_
_entity.id
_entity.type
_entity.pdbx_description
1 polymer ?
#
loop_
_entity_poly.entity_id
_entity_poly.type
_entity_poly.pdbx_seq_one_letter_code
_entity_poly.pdbx_strand_id
1 'polypeptide(L)'
;MGETVYVSTNATHRHVYHSDEDCRLLQQAENYAARDLDTLPNHRPCQHCSGEWDPYQAHESGVCEYCGRKFETQNGLYRHILMEHRDVVERALGNDPTPTTSTSARRAIADD
;
A
#
# COMPACT_ATOMS: atom_id res chain seq x y z
N MET A 1 -5.66 13.81 -22.78
CA MET A 1 -5.94 14.53 -21.52
C MET A 1 -4.80 14.14 -20.61
N GLY A 2 -3.88 15.05 -20.32
CA GLY A 2 -2.67 14.73 -19.55
C GLY A 2 -3.02 14.57 -18.07
N GLU A 3 -2.47 13.54 -17.43
CA GLU A 3 -2.62 13.33 -16.00
C GLU A 3 -1.71 14.33 -15.28
N THR A 4 -2.33 15.34 -14.66
CA THR A 4 -1.60 16.32 -13.86
C THR A 4 -1.22 15.70 -12.52
N VAL A 5 0.07 15.69 -12.21
CA VAL A 5 0.62 15.19 -10.94
C VAL A 5 1.42 16.28 -10.25
N TYR A 6 1.54 16.17 -8.93
CA TYR A 6 2.24 17.14 -8.10
C TYR A 6 3.59 16.57 -7.68
N VAL A 7 4.69 17.25 -7.99
CA VAL A 7 6.04 16.81 -7.64
C VAL A 7 6.54 17.59 -6.44
N SER A 8 6.87 16.87 -5.36
CA SER A 8 7.54 17.42 -4.18
C SER A 8 9.02 17.03 -4.20
N THR A 9 9.90 17.94 -3.79
CA THR A 9 11.34 17.66 -3.65
C THR A 9 11.73 17.74 -2.18
N ASN A 10 12.21 16.63 -1.62
CA ASN A 10 12.66 16.58 -0.22
C ASN A 10 14.12 17.04 -0.07
N ALA A 11 14.55 17.29 1.17
CA ALA A 11 15.92 17.70 1.52
C ALA A 11 17.02 16.73 1.03
N THR A 12 16.67 15.49 0.70
CA THR A 12 17.55 14.47 0.12
C THR A 12 17.61 14.49 -1.42
N HIS A 13 17.05 15.52 -2.06
CA HIS A 13 16.92 15.66 -3.52
C HIS A 13 16.17 14.51 -4.21
N ARG A 14 15.36 13.75 -3.47
CA ARG A 14 14.44 12.78 -4.07
C ARG A 14 13.19 13.49 -4.57
N HIS A 15 12.91 13.34 -5.86
CA HIS A 15 11.70 13.82 -6.50
C HIS A 15 10.64 12.73 -6.49
N VAL A 16 9.55 12.99 -5.77
CA VAL A 16 8.40 12.09 -5.65
C VAL A 16 7.20 12.79 -6.27
N TYR A 17 6.48 12.10 -7.17
CA TYR A 17 5.23 12.60 -7.73
C TYR A 17 4.01 12.05 -7.00
N HIS A 18 2.98 12.87 -6.84
CA HIS A 18 1.73 12.60 -6.15
C HIS A 18 0.59 12.78 -7.16
N SER A 19 -0.26 11.77 -7.33
CA SER A 19 -1.46 11.86 -8.18
C SER A 19 -2.61 12.60 -7.51
N ASP A 20 -2.59 12.71 -6.18
CA ASP A 20 -3.64 13.37 -5.39
C ASP A 20 -3.14 14.69 -4.79
N GLU A 21 -3.92 15.76 -5.00
CA GLU A 21 -3.70 17.07 -4.37
C GLU A 21 -3.92 17.04 -2.85
N ASP A 22 -4.76 16.13 -2.38
CA ASP A 22 -5.08 15.95 -0.96
C ASP A 22 -4.11 15.00 -0.24
N CYS A 23 -3.03 14.58 -0.91
CA CYS A 23 -2.03 13.73 -0.28
C CYS A 23 -1.42 14.45 0.94
N ARG A 24 -1.55 13.83 2.13
CA ARG A 24 -1.02 14.37 3.39
C ARG A 24 0.46 14.73 3.32
N LEU A 25 1.25 13.96 2.56
CA LEU A 25 2.68 14.21 2.36
C LEU A 25 2.94 15.40 1.45
N LEU A 26 2.07 15.64 0.46
CA LEU A 26 2.12 16.82 -0.40
C LEU A 26 1.73 18.08 0.38
N GLN A 27 0.68 18.01 1.20
CA GLN A 27 0.27 19.12 2.06
C GLN A 27 1.34 19.51 3.10
N GLN A 28 2.20 18.57 3.49
CA GLN A 28 3.35 18.82 4.37
C GLN A 28 4.58 19.33 3.63
N ALA A 29 4.62 19.26 2.30
CA ALA A 29 5.75 19.70 1.51
C ALA A 29 5.68 21.23 1.31
N GLU A 30 6.71 21.94 1.78
CA GLU A 30 6.80 23.40 1.64
C GLU A 30 6.97 23.85 0.18
N ASN A 31 7.41 22.96 -0.71
CA ASN A 31 7.60 23.25 -2.13
C ASN A 31 7.15 22.06 -3.00
N TYR A 32 6.00 22.22 -3.66
CA TYR A 32 5.52 21.30 -4.68
C TYR A 32 5.16 22.02 -5.97
N ALA A 33 5.25 21.32 -7.11
CA ALA A 33 4.93 21.85 -8.42
C ALA A 33 4.04 20.88 -9.20
N ALA A 34 2.95 21.39 -9.79
CA ALA A 34 2.14 20.63 -10.73
C ALA A 34 2.91 20.43 -12.05
N ARG A 35 2.93 19.19 -12.55
CA ARG A 35 3.60 18.75 -13.78
C ARG A 35 2.76 17.67 -14.46
N ASP A 36 2.88 17.54 -15.77
CA ASP A 36 2.28 16.44 -16.51
C ASP A 36 3.09 15.15 -16.28
N LEU A 37 2.40 14.05 -15.96
CA LEU A 37 3.02 12.76 -15.70
C LEU A 37 3.88 12.27 -16.89
N ASP A 38 3.40 12.48 -18.12
CA ASP A 38 4.11 12.17 -19.37
C ASP A 38 5.46 12.89 -19.51
N THR A 39 5.63 14.02 -18.80
CA THR A 39 6.82 14.87 -18.90
C THR A 39 7.87 14.59 -17.81
N LEU A 40 7.64 13.58 -16.95
CA LEU A 40 8.50 13.26 -15.81
C LEU A 40 9.40 12.04 -16.06
N PRO A 41 10.63 12.21 -16.59
CA PRO A 41 11.59 11.12 -16.68
C PRO A 41 12.14 10.77 -15.28
N ASN A 42 12.09 9.49 -14.89
CA ASN A 42 12.72 8.93 -13.68
C ASN A 42 12.20 9.42 -12.30
N HIS A 43 10.99 9.98 -12.23
CA HIS A 43 10.40 10.36 -10.94
C HIS A 43 9.74 9.14 -10.30
N ARG A 44 9.85 8.99 -8.97
CA ARG A 44 9.19 7.87 -8.28
C ARG A 44 7.78 8.25 -7.83
N PRO A 45 6.81 7.33 -7.96
CA PRO A 45 5.50 7.55 -7.41
C PRO A 45 5.54 7.65 -5.88
N CYS A 46 4.70 8.49 -5.31
CA CYS A 46 4.37 8.43 -3.90
C CYS A 46 3.62 7.12 -3.64
N GLN A 47 4.13 6.27 -2.75
CA GLN A 47 3.50 4.98 -2.42
C GLN A 47 2.07 5.12 -1.87
N HIS A 48 1.73 6.27 -1.28
CA HIS A 48 0.36 6.56 -0.87
C HIS A 48 -0.56 6.96 -2.02
N CYS A 49 -0.02 7.57 -3.07
CA CYS A 49 -0.81 8.06 -4.21
C CYS A 49 -0.87 7.02 -5.34
N SER A 50 0.20 6.29 -5.56
CA SER A 50 0.35 5.40 -6.72
C SER A 50 -0.34 4.05 -6.58
N GLY A 51 -1.02 3.79 -5.46
CA GLY A 51 -1.99 2.70 -5.32
C GLY A 51 -1.47 1.28 -5.53
N GLU A 52 -0.18 1.07 -5.81
CA GLU A 52 0.40 -0.26 -5.98
C GLU A 52 0.70 -0.85 -4.60
N TRP A 53 -0.37 -1.01 -3.83
CA TRP A 53 -0.40 -1.87 -2.66
C TRP A 53 -0.52 -3.29 -3.18
N ASP A 54 0.61 -3.99 -3.22
CA ASP A 54 0.63 -5.42 -3.48
C ASP A 54 0.28 -6.15 -2.15
N PRO A 55 -0.88 -6.82 -2.04
CA PRO A 55 -1.30 -7.52 -0.82
C PRO A 55 -0.35 -8.64 -0.38
N TYR A 56 0.55 -9.09 -1.26
CA TYR A 56 1.53 -10.13 -0.97
C TYR A 56 2.89 -9.57 -0.55
N GLN A 57 3.17 -8.30 -0.81
CA GLN A 57 4.30 -7.55 -0.24
C GLN A 57 4.01 -7.03 1.17
N ALA A 58 3.27 -7.80 1.97
CA ALA A 58 3.22 -7.62 3.41
C ALA A 58 4.65 -7.75 3.96
N HIS A 59 5.28 -6.58 4.06
CA HIS A 59 6.62 -6.28 4.52
C HIS A 59 7.06 -7.25 5.62
N GLU A 60 8.26 -7.79 5.46
CA GLU A 60 9.04 -8.61 6.40
C GLU A 60 9.02 -8.15 7.89
N SER A 61 8.50 -6.95 8.17
CA SER A 61 8.36 -6.38 9.52
C SER A 61 7.10 -6.79 10.29
N GLY A 62 6.08 -7.37 9.65
CA GLY A 62 4.84 -7.74 10.35
C GLY A 62 4.08 -6.55 10.96
N VAL A 63 4.34 -5.33 10.51
CA VAL A 63 3.69 -4.10 11.00
C VAL A 63 2.66 -3.64 9.98
N CYS A 64 1.47 -3.26 10.45
CA CYS A 64 0.45 -2.63 9.63
C CYS A 64 0.83 -1.20 9.30
N GLU A 65 0.91 -0.86 8.03
CA GLU A 65 1.29 0.47 7.57
C GLU A 65 0.15 1.49 7.72
N TYR A 66 -1.11 1.03 7.83
CA TYR A 66 -2.27 1.91 7.99
C TYR A 66 -2.50 2.35 9.43
N CYS A 67 -2.19 1.51 10.41
CA CYS A 67 -2.43 1.81 11.83
C CYS A 67 -1.19 1.65 12.73
N GLY A 68 -0.07 1.18 12.19
CA GLY A 68 1.18 0.96 12.93
C GLY A 68 1.20 -0.25 13.85
N ARG A 69 0.16 -1.11 13.87
CA ARG A 69 0.12 -2.29 14.74
C ARG A 69 1.11 -3.36 14.29
N LYS A 70 1.91 -3.88 15.21
CA LYS A 70 2.84 -4.99 14.97
C LYS A 70 2.16 -6.32 15.26
N PHE A 71 2.37 -7.29 14.38
CA PHE A 71 1.87 -8.65 14.45
C PHE A 71 3.05 -9.62 14.40
N GLU A 72 2.95 -10.71 15.16
CA GLU A 72 3.97 -11.76 15.18
C GLU A 72 4.01 -12.60 13.90
N THR A 73 2.94 -12.56 13.11
CA THR A 73 2.84 -13.34 11.86
C THR A 73 2.24 -12.51 10.73
N GLN A 74 2.70 -12.78 9.51
CA GLN A 74 2.19 -12.17 8.29
C GLN A 74 0.69 -12.46 8.09
N ASN A 75 0.23 -13.66 8.47
CA ASN A 75 -1.19 -14.01 8.43
C ASN A 75 -2.03 -13.20 9.44
N GLY A 76 -1.46 -12.88 10.61
CA GLY A 76 -2.10 -11.99 11.60
C GLY A 76 -2.24 -10.56 11.07
N LEU A 77 -1.19 -10.05 10.41
CA LEU A 77 -1.21 -8.77 9.73
C LEU A 77 -2.25 -8.72 8.60
N TYR A 78 -2.26 -9.74 7.72
CA TYR A 78 -3.23 -9.85 6.62
C TYR A 78 -4.68 -9.86 7.13
N ARG A 79 -4.96 -10.69 8.15
CA ARG A 79 -6.31 -10.77 8.75
C ARG A 79 -6.70 -9.47 9.43
N HIS A 80 -5.75 -8.76 10.03
CA HIS A 80 -5.98 -7.44 10.59
C HIS A 80 -6.36 -6.43 9.50
N ILE A 81 -5.65 -6.40 8.37
CA ILE A 81 -5.96 -5.51 7.26
C ILE A 81 -7.34 -5.83 6.67
N LEU A 82 -7.68 -7.10 6.49
CA LEU A 82 -9.02 -7.50 6.01
C LEU A 82 -10.17 -7.04 6.91
N MET A 83 -9.97 -7.04 8.22
CA MET A 83 -11.04 -6.75 9.19
C MET A 83 -11.11 -5.26 9.55
N GLU A 84 -9.97 -4.60 9.76
CA GLU A 84 -9.88 -3.22 10.25
C GLU A 84 -9.61 -2.22 9.12
N HIS A 85 -9.12 -2.68 7.97
CA HIS A 85 -8.81 -1.88 6.79
C HIS A 85 -9.53 -2.43 5.55
N ARG A 86 -10.76 -2.94 5.75
CA ARG A 86 -11.61 -3.55 4.72
C ARG A 86 -11.78 -2.65 3.50
N ASP A 87 -11.94 -1.35 3.72
CA ASP A 87 -12.11 -0.34 2.65
C ASP A 87 -10.91 -0.26 1.70
N VAL A 88 -9.71 -0.53 2.21
CA VAL A 88 -8.48 -0.56 1.42
C VAL A 88 -8.45 -1.81 0.54
N VAL A 89 -8.86 -2.95 1.11
CA VAL A 89 -8.86 -4.23 0.40
C VAL A 89 -9.93 -4.26 -0.69
N GLU A 90 -11.12 -3.72 -0.42
CA GLU A 90 -12.20 -3.64 -1.42
C GLU A 90 -11.81 -2.78 -2.63
N ARG A 91 -11.08 -1.67 -2.40
CA ARG A 91 -10.53 -0.83 -3.47
C ARG A 91 -9.42 -1.51 -4.25
N ALA A 92 -8.59 -2.33 -3.58
CA ALA A 92 -7.46 -3.02 -4.20
C ALA A 92 -7.86 -4.26 -5.00
N LEU A 93 -8.87 -5.02 -4.57
CA LEU A 93 -9.22 -6.31 -5.19
C LEU A 93 -10.30 -6.23 -6.27
N GLY A 94 -11.15 -5.20 -6.29
CA GLY A 94 -12.14 -4.97 -7.35
C GLY A 94 -13.03 -6.17 -7.72
N ASN A 95 -13.09 -7.23 -6.90
CA ASN A 95 -13.74 -8.50 -7.23
C ASN A 95 -14.28 -9.24 -5.99
N ASP A 96 -15.41 -9.89 -6.28
CA ASP A 96 -16.34 -10.69 -5.50
C ASP A 96 -15.76 -11.52 -4.33
N PRO A 97 -16.43 -11.56 -3.16
CA PRO A 97 -15.96 -12.28 -1.98
C PRO A 97 -16.10 -13.79 -2.19
N THR A 98 -15.06 -14.47 -2.68
CA THR A 98 -14.98 -15.93 -2.50
C THR A 98 -14.55 -16.23 -1.06
N PRO A 99 -15.36 -16.92 -0.25
CA PRO A 99 -14.95 -17.39 1.07
C PRO A 99 -13.94 -18.53 0.85
N THR A 100 -12.65 -18.25 1.01
CA THR A 100 -11.64 -19.31 1.09
C THR A 100 -11.76 -20.03 2.42
N THR A 101 -12.68 -20.99 2.39
CA THR A 101 -12.83 -22.17 3.25
C THR A 101 -11.57 -22.50 4.03
N SER A 102 -11.64 -22.25 5.34
CA SER A 102 -10.82 -22.91 6.36
C SER A 102 -10.84 -24.42 6.12
N THR A 103 -9.80 -24.97 5.51
CA THR A 103 -9.56 -26.42 5.57
C THR A 103 -8.59 -26.69 6.70
N SER A 104 -9.16 -26.88 7.88
CA SER A 104 -8.53 -27.64 8.94
C SER A 104 -8.40 -29.09 8.47
N ALA A 105 -7.19 -29.52 8.12
CA ALA A 105 -6.89 -30.95 7.97
C ALA A 105 -5.78 -31.31 8.96
N ARG A 106 -6.21 -31.90 10.08
CA ARG A 106 -5.35 -32.58 11.05
C ARG A 106 -4.59 -33.69 10.33
N ARG A 107 -3.30 -33.85 10.62
CA ARG A 107 -2.61 -35.13 10.52
C ARG A 107 -1.51 -35.21 11.58
N ALA A 108 -1.84 -35.86 12.69
CA ALA A 108 -0.89 -36.61 13.49
C ALA A 108 -0.80 -38.02 12.89
N ILE A 109 0.41 -38.59 12.82
CA ILE A 109 0.81 -39.96 13.21
C ILE A 109 2.35 -40.05 12.99
N ALA A 110 3.01 -40.73 13.92
CA ALA A 110 4.45 -40.80 14.20
C ALA A 110 5.21 -41.90 13.42
N ASP A 111 6.55 -41.80 13.50
CA ASP A 111 7.60 -42.84 13.65
C ASP A 111 7.52 -44.18 12.87
N ASP A 112 8.53 -44.43 12.01
CA ASP A 112 9.36 -45.65 11.98
C ASP A 112 10.72 -45.33 11.31
#